data_AF-B7P8U9-F1
#
_entry.id   AF-B7P8U9-F1
#
_cell.length_a   1.000
_cell.length_b   1.000
_cell.length_c   1.000
_cell.angle_alpha   90.00
_cell.angle_beta   90.00
_cell.angle_gamma   90.00
#
_symmetry.space_group_name_H-M   'P 1'
#
loop_
_entity.id
_entity.type
_entity.pdbx_description
1 polymer ?
#
loop_
_entity_poly.entity_id
_entity_poly.type
_entity_poly.pdbx_seq_one_letter_code
_entity_poly.pdbx_strand_id
1 'polypeptide(L)'
;MAAASRSPGSSSKDLSNLINVSLSNLSLVNLTRDFGQLPASVRHVVVHSSTIGYVDEDWLGALPNLQAVTVQNSDLTVFLRSMLPKPAAALTTLELQGNNLTLLPKDFGDELPALRTLDLSHNHITTLEEESLRQLQTTVTRVSLFGKAFLSVFPFN
;
A
#
# COMPACT_ATOMS: atom_id res chain seq x y z
N MET A 1 -32.97 36.49 5.25
CA MET A 1 -33.49 35.23 5.82
C MET A 1 -34.24 34.48 4.74
N ALA A 2 -33.67 33.37 4.28
CA ALA A 2 -34.32 32.16 3.73
C ALA A 2 -33.18 31.33 3.12
N ALA A 3 -32.63 30.44 3.94
CA ALA A 3 -31.66 29.45 3.54
C ALA A 3 -32.34 28.46 2.59
N ALA A 4 -31.86 28.38 1.36
CA ALA A 4 -32.08 27.22 0.51
C ALA A 4 -30.85 26.33 0.64
N SER A 5 -30.88 25.45 1.64
CA SER A 5 -29.97 24.31 1.76
C SER A 5 -30.15 23.40 0.55
N ARG A 6 -29.35 23.62 -0.49
CA ARG A 6 -29.13 22.62 -1.54
C ARG A 6 -28.23 21.54 -0.93
N SER A 7 -28.84 20.41 -0.60
CA SER A 7 -28.14 19.16 -0.33
C SER A 7 -27.30 18.77 -1.56
N PRO A 8 -26.00 18.48 -1.41
CA PRO A 8 -25.26 17.78 -2.45
C PRO A 8 -25.57 16.29 -2.29
N GLY A 9 -26.75 15.89 -2.73
CA GLY A 9 -27.21 14.51 -2.73
C GLY A 9 -27.92 14.21 -4.03
N SER A 10 -27.16 14.01 -5.11
CA SER A 10 -27.55 13.21 -6.28
C SER A 10 -26.45 13.28 -7.35
N SER A 11 -25.49 12.34 -7.30
CA SER A 11 -24.78 11.72 -8.44
C SER A 11 -23.39 11.13 -8.12
N SER A 12 -22.95 11.04 -6.86
CA SER A 12 -21.95 10.03 -6.52
C SER A 12 -22.70 8.70 -6.35
N LYS A 13 -22.41 7.71 -7.20
CA LYS A 13 -22.88 6.33 -6.98
C LYS A 13 -22.65 5.98 -5.51
N ASP A 14 -23.67 5.48 -4.81
CA ASP A 14 -23.49 4.93 -3.47
C ASP A 14 -22.56 3.72 -3.62
N LEU A 15 -21.29 3.92 -3.26
CA LEU A 15 -20.25 2.90 -3.35
C LEU A 15 -20.14 2.13 -2.03
N SER A 16 -21.12 2.17 -1.13
CA SER A 16 -21.10 1.50 0.18
C SER A 16 -20.76 0.00 0.14
N ASN A 17 -20.90 -0.66 -1.01
CA ASN A 17 -20.53 -2.06 -1.25
C ASN A 17 -19.18 -2.25 -1.96
N LEU A 18 -18.42 -1.18 -2.21
CA LEU A 18 -17.14 -1.24 -2.90
C LEU A 18 -16.11 -1.90 -1.98
N ILE A 19 -15.69 -3.09 -2.37
CA ILE A 19 -14.68 -3.87 -1.64
C ILE A 19 -13.31 -3.79 -2.32
N ASN A 20 -13.30 -3.77 -3.65
CA ASN A 20 -12.10 -3.89 -4.45
C ASN A 20 -11.94 -2.65 -5.34
N VAL A 21 -10.74 -2.07 -5.36
CA VAL A 21 -10.33 -1.02 -6.27
C VAL A 21 -9.17 -1.55 -7.12
N SER A 22 -9.28 -1.46 -8.44
CA SER A 22 -8.24 -1.93 -9.37
C SER A 22 -7.89 -0.85 -10.37
N LEU A 23 -6.59 -0.56 -10.50
CA LEU A 23 -5.99 0.38 -11.44
C LEU A 23 -5.02 -0.40 -12.33
N SER A 24 -5.42 -0.64 -13.57
CA SER A 24 -4.79 -1.65 -14.43
C SER A 24 -4.50 -1.09 -15.80
N ASN A 25 -3.26 -1.24 -16.28
CA ASN A 25 -2.87 -0.79 -17.62
C ASN A 25 -3.12 0.71 -17.86
N LEU A 26 -2.90 1.52 -16.83
CA LEU A 26 -3.07 2.96 -16.88
C LEU A 26 -1.72 3.66 -17.01
N SER A 27 -1.70 4.84 -17.62
CA SER A 27 -0.51 5.68 -17.74
C SER A 27 -0.63 6.91 -16.87
N LEU A 28 0.43 7.26 -16.14
CA LEU A 28 0.51 8.44 -15.26
C LEU A 28 -0.64 8.47 -14.23
N VAL A 29 -0.82 7.36 -13.52
CA VAL A 29 -1.77 7.28 -12.41
C VAL A 29 -1.29 8.17 -11.27
N ASN A 30 -2.19 8.98 -10.73
CA ASN A 30 -1.96 9.75 -9.52
C ASN A 30 -2.62 9.02 -8.34
N LEU A 31 -1.80 8.55 -7.41
CA LEU A 31 -2.23 7.90 -6.17
C LEU A 31 -2.32 8.97 -5.08
N THR A 32 -3.44 9.69 -5.03
CA THR A 32 -3.62 10.84 -4.13
C THR A 32 -4.35 10.48 -2.83
N ARG A 33 -4.28 11.37 -1.84
CA ARG A 33 -5.06 11.31 -0.59
C ARG A 33 -6.58 11.28 -0.78
N ASP A 34 -7.08 11.56 -1.98
CA ASP A 34 -8.51 11.47 -2.29
C ASP A 34 -9.02 10.02 -2.24
N PHE A 35 -8.15 9.01 -2.30
CA PHE A 35 -8.51 7.62 -1.99
C PHE A 35 -9.10 7.49 -0.58
N GLY A 36 -8.76 8.38 0.34
CA GLY A 36 -9.38 8.46 1.67
C GLY A 36 -10.87 8.79 1.66
N GLN A 37 -11.43 9.26 0.54
CA GLN A 37 -12.88 9.47 0.37
C GLN A 37 -13.62 8.19 -0.04
N LEU A 38 -12.89 7.12 -0.36
CA LEU A 38 -13.50 5.82 -0.64
C LEU A 38 -14.18 5.27 0.63
N PRO A 39 -15.25 4.50 0.47
CA PRO A 39 -16.01 3.99 1.60
C PRO A 39 -15.15 3.04 2.44
N ALA A 40 -15.41 3.02 3.74
CA ALA A 40 -14.72 2.14 4.68
C ALA A 40 -14.97 0.65 4.41
N SER A 41 -15.80 0.29 3.42
CA SER A 41 -16.00 -1.06 2.89
C SER A 41 -14.83 -1.56 2.03
N VAL A 42 -13.95 -0.69 1.54
CA VAL A 42 -12.78 -1.11 0.74
C VAL A 42 -11.88 -2.01 1.58
N ARG A 43 -11.42 -3.11 0.96
CA ARG A 43 -10.53 -4.13 1.54
C ARG A 43 -9.31 -4.38 0.68
N HIS A 44 -9.46 -4.29 -0.64
CA HIS A 44 -8.37 -4.61 -1.57
C HIS A 44 -8.13 -3.45 -2.52
N VAL A 45 -6.87 -3.05 -2.63
CA VAL A 45 -6.42 -2.08 -3.62
C VAL A 45 -5.34 -2.72 -4.47
N VAL A 46 -5.56 -2.71 -5.77
CA VAL A 46 -4.65 -3.29 -6.77
C VAL A 46 -4.25 -2.20 -7.75
N VAL A 47 -2.95 -2.01 -7.93
CA VAL A 47 -2.35 -1.24 -9.00
C VAL A 47 -1.45 -2.19 -9.77
N HIS A 48 -1.76 -2.48 -11.03
CA HIS A 48 -0.93 -3.38 -11.82
C HIS A 48 -0.65 -2.84 -13.22
N SER A 49 0.56 -3.13 -13.70
CA SER A 49 0.98 -2.83 -15.07
C SER A 49 0.68 -1.37 -15.47
N SER A 50 0.85 -0.43 -14.55
CA SER A 50 0.53 0.98 -14.75
C SER A 50 1.76 1.85 -14.52
N THR A 51 1.84 3.06 -15.07
CA THR A 51 2.91 4.00 -14.68
C THR A 51 2.39 5.01 -13.67
N ILE A 52 3.16 5.29 -12.63
CA ILE A 52 2.81 6.21 -11.56
C ILE A 52 3.41 7.58 -11.87
N GLY A 53 2.54 8.58 -12.02
CA GLY A 53 2.96 9.97 -12.21
C GLY A 53 3.22 10.68 -10.88
N TYR A 54 2.41 10.35 -9.86
CA TYR A 54 2.46 10.99 -8.56
C TYR A 54 1.89 10.06 -7.47
N VAL A 55 2.45 10.12 -6.26
CA VAL A 55 1.96 9.41 -5.08
C VAL A 55 2.02 10.32 -3.85
N ASP A 56 0.89 10.48 -3.16
CA ASP A 56 0.86 11.12 -1.85
C ASP A 56 1.43 10.19 -0.78
N GLU A 57 2.08 10.76 0.23
CA GLU A 57 2.73 10.00 1.32
C GLU A 57 1.75 9.20 2.18
N ASP A 58 0.44 9.51 2.12
CA ASP A 58 -0.63 8.96 2.95
C ASP A 58 -1.85 8.49 2.13
N TRP A 59 -1.68 8.18 0.85
CA TRP A 59 -2.79 7.97 -0.08
C TRP A 59 -3.78 6.85 0.34
N LEU A 60 -3.34 5.77 0.98
CA LEU A 60 -4.24 4.75 1.58
C LEU A 60 -4.43 4.91 3.09
N GLY A 61 -3.83 5.93 3.72
CA GLY A 61 -3.78 6.08 5.18
C GLY A 61 -5.16 6.18 5.83
N ALA A 62 -6.15 6.68 5.10
CA ALA A 62 -7.53 6.85 5.56
C ALA A 62 -8.46 5.65 5.26
N LEU A 63 -7.95 4.49 4.83
CA LEU A 63 -8.75 3.29 4.54
C LEU A 63 -8.65 2.25 5.67
N PRO A 64 -9.49 2.34 6.72
CA PRO A 64 -9.25 1.68 8.00
C PRO A 64 -9.32 0.15 7.95
N ASN A 65 -9.93 -0.42 6.91
CA ASN A 65 -10.23 -1.85 6.83
C ASN A 65 -9.45 -2.55 5.71
N LEU A 66 -8.38 -1.96 5.19
CA LEU A 66 -7.55 -2.61 4.17
C LEU A 66 -7.04 -3.97 4.66
N GLN A 67 -7.19 -4.96 3.78
CA GLN A 67 -6.78 -6.35 3.97
C GLN A 67 -5.63 -6.73 3.03
N ALA A 68 -5.67 -6.27 1.78
CA ALA A 68 -4.57 -6.46 0.85
C ALA A 68 -4.29 -5.23 0.01
N VAL A 69 -3.00 -4.96 -0.19
CA VAL A 69 -2.52 -3.93 -1.12
C VAL A 69 -1.52 -4.60 -2.06
N THR A 70 -1.80 -4.52 -3.35
CA THR A 70 -0.93 -5.03 -4.41
C THR A 70 -0.57 -3.88 -5.33
N VAL A 71 0.71 -3.53 -5.43
CA VAL A 71 1.25 -2.61 -6.43
C VAL A 71 2.29 -3.39 -7.21
N GLN A 72 1.99 -3.79 -8.45
CA GLN A 72 2.84 -4.70 -9.21
C GLN A 72 3.21 -4.11 -10.57
N ASN A 73 4.48 -4.25 -10.97
CA ASN A 73 4.95 -3.84 -12.30
C ASN A 73 4.53 -2.39 -12.62
N SER A 74 4.63 -1.49 -11.64
CA SER A 74 4.07 -0.16 -11.73
C SER A 74 5.02 0.94 -11.27
N ASP A 75 6.29 0.82 -11.66
CA ASP A 75 7.38 1.80 -11.53
C ASP A 75 7.57 2.55 -10.19
N LEU A 76 6.90 2.11 -9.12
CA LEU A 76 6.93 2.74 -7.79
C LEU A 76 8.36 2.77 -7.24
N THR A 77 8.85 3.96 -6.91
CA THR A 77 10.23 4.16 -6.44
C THR A 77 10.35 4.24 -4.93
N VAL A 78 9.29 4.63 -4.24
CA VAL A 78 9.25 4.81 -2.78
C VAL A 78 7.95 4.23 -2.23
N PHE A 79 8.05 3.55 -1.08
CA PHE A 79 6.89 3.13 -0.30
C PHE A 79 7.12 3.50 1.17
N LEU A 80 6.30 4.41 1.71
CA LEU A 80 6.41 4.90 3.09
C LEU A 80 5.42 4.17 3.99
N ARG A 81 5.74 4.03 5.28
CA ARG A 81 4.80 3.45 6.24
C ARG A 81 3.50 4.26 6.32
N SER A 82 3.57 5.58 6.20
CA SER A 82 2.43 6.49 6.21
C SER A 82 1.43 6.25 5.08
N MET A 83 1.84 5.59 4.00
CA MET A 83 0.94 5.28 2.88
C MET A 83 -0.17 4.33 3.32
N LEU A 84 0.04 3.54 4.37
CA LEU A 84 -0.92 2.59 4.92
C LEU A 84 -1.59 3.13 6.19
N PRO A 85 -2.79 2.63 6.57
CA PRO A 85 -3.43 2.98 7.83
C PRO A 85 -2.54 2.72 9.04
N LYS A 86 -2.67 3.52 10.11
CA LYS A 86 -1.92 3.36 11.36
C LYS A 86 -2.89 3.40 12.56
N PRO A 87 -3.20 2.26 13.21
CA PRO A 87 -2.71 0.90 12.90
C PRO A 87 -3.35 0.31 11.64
N ALA A 88 -2.61 -0.54 10.93
CA ALA A 88 -3.13 -1.34 9.81
C ALA A 88 -3.63 -2.69 10.34
N ALA A 89 -4.67 -2.64 11.17
CA ALA A 89 -5.12 -3.76 11.98
C ALA A 89 -5.65 -4.97 11.18
N ALA A 90 -6.14 -4.76 9.95
CA ALA A 90 -6.69 -5.81 9.11
C ALA A 90 -5.78 -6.22 7.94
N LEU A 91 -4.65 -5.54 7.73
CA LEU A 91 -3.80 -5.74 6.56
C LEU A 91 -3.00 -7.03 6.71
N THR A 92 -3.28 -8.02 5.86
CA THR A 92 -2.64 -9.34 5.88
C THR A 92 -1.65 -9.54 4.75
N THR A 93 -1.84 -8.84 3.63
CA THR A 93 -1.04 -8.99 2.41
C THR A 93 -0.56 -7.64 1.89
N LEU A 94 0.76 -7.54 1.68
CA LEU A 94 1.39 -6.41 1.00
C LEU A 94 2.33 -6.93 -0.08
N GLU A 95 1.96 -6.67 -1.33
CA GLU A 95 2.70 -7.13 -2.51
C GLU A 95 3.14 -5.92 -3.32
N LEU A 96 4.45 -5.69 -3.39
CA LEU A 96 5.06 -4.55 -4.08
C LEU A 96 6.07 -5.01 -5.14
N GLN A 97 5.88 -6.20 -5.69
CA GLN A 97 6.82 -6.86 -6.58
C GLN A 97 6.91 -6.22 -7.96
N GLY A 98 8.10 -6.22 -8.55
CA GLY A 98 8.33 -5.69 -9.90
C GLY A 98 8.25 -4.16 -10.00
N ASN A 99 8.49 -3.44 -8.90
CA ASN A 99 8.62 -1.98 -8.91
C ASN A 99 10.10 -1.56 -8.88
N ASN A 100 10.34 -0.28 -8.60
CA ASN A 100 11.65 0.34 -8.57
C ASN A 100 12.10 0.73 -7.15
N LEU A 101 11.59 0.06 -6.12
CA LEU A 101 11.94 0.36 -4.73
C LEU A 101 13.43 0.10 -4.51
N THR A 102 14.12 1.05 -3.87
CA THR A 102 15.56 0.95 -3.57
C THR A 102 15.86 0.69 -2.10
N LEU A 103 14.90 1.01 -1.21
CA LEU A 103 15.01 0.85 0.24
C LEU A 103 13.62 0.64 0.85
N LEU A 104 13.59 0.11 2.07
CA LEU A 104 12.43 0.19 2.96
C LEU A 104 12.76 1.17 4.09
N PRO A 105 11.81 2.00 4.54
CA PRO A 105 12.05 2.88 5.67
C PRO A 105 12.18 2.08 6.98
N LYS A 106 12.84 2.65 7.99
CA LYS A 106 13.07 1.99 9.30
C LYS A 106 11.80 1.64 10.05
N ASP A 107 10.75 2.43 9.86
CA ASP A 107 9.44 2.27 10.47
C ASP A 107 8.48 1.43 9.61
N PHE A 108 8.96 0.80 8.53
CA PHE A 108 8.12 0.05 7.60
C PHE A 108 7.23 -0.99 8.31
N GLY A 109 7.77 -1.67 9.32
CA GLY A 109 7.07 -2.70 10.08
C GLY A 109 6.09 -2.20 11.15
N ASP A 110 6.05 -0.90 11.44
CA ASP A 110 5.32 -0.36 12.60
C ASP A 110 3.82 -0.59 12.50
N GLU A 111 3.17 -1.05 13.58
CA GLU A 111 1.71 -1.19 13.64
C GLU A 111 1.08 -1.97 12.47
N LEU A 112 1.73 -3.07 12.07
CA LEU A 112 1.26 -4.06 11.10
C LEU A 112 0.96 -5.42 11.78
N PRO A 113 0.07 -5.48 12.79
CA PRO A 113 -0.10 -6.67 13.65
C PRO A 113 -0.68 -7.89 12.89
N ALA A 114 -1.39 -7.66 11.79
CA ALA A 114 -2.03 -8.70 11.00
C ALA A 114 -1.23 -9.12 9.76
N LEU A 115 -0.10 -8.47 9.44
CA LEU A 115 0.61 -8.75 8.20
C LEU A 115 1.16 -10.19 8.23
N ARG A 116 0.94 -10.94 7.15
CA ARG A 116 1.37 -12.33 6.98
C ARG A 116 2.23 -12.54 5.74
N THR A 117 1.96 -11.76 4.70
CA THR A 117 2.63 -11.85 3.41
C THR A 117 3.22 -10.50 3.03
N LEU A 118 4.53 -10.49 2.79
CA LEU A 118 5.26 -9.36 2.23
C LEU A 118 6.06 -9.83 1.00
N ASP A 119 5.72 -9.31 -0.17
CA ASP A 119 6.48 -9.56 -1.40
C ASP A 119 7.11 -8.27 -1.92
N LEU A 120 8.44 -8.23 -1.92
CA LEU A 120 9.23 -7.13 -2.47
C LEU A 120 10.13 -7.63 -3.60
N SER A 121 9.85 -8.80 -4.16
CA SER A 121 10.65 -9.37 -5.23
C SER A 121 10.69 -8.48 -6.47
N HIS A 122 11.70 -8.65 -7.30
CA HIS A 122 11.91 -7.88 -8.53
C HIS A 122 11.96 -6.36 -8.33
N ASN A 123 12.35 -5.88 -7.15
CA ASN A 123 12.74 -4.49 -6.88
C ASN A 123 14.26 -4.29 -7.00
N HIS A 124 14.70 -3.07 -6.69
CA HIS A 124 16.11 -2.64 -6.66
C HIS A 124 16.62 -2.44 -5.23
N ILE A 125 15.98 -3.09 -4.25
CA ILE A 125 16.39 -3.05 -2.85
C ILE A 125 17.72 -3.79 -2.72
N THR A 126 18.77 -3.06 -2.38
CA THR A 126 20.14 -3.61 -2.22
C THR A 126 20.48 -3.88 -0.75
N THR A 127 19.83 -3.17 0.16
CA THR A 127 20.04 -3.27 1.60
C THR A 127 18.69 -3.26 2.32
N LEU A 128 18.58 -4.09 3.35
CA LEU A 128 17.46 -4.09 4.28
C LEU A 128 18.03 -3.85 5.66
N GLU A 129 17.59 -2.76 6.28
CA GLU A 129 17.93 -2.46 7.67
C GLU A 129 17.13 -3.40 8.59
N GLU A 130 17.77 -3.88 9.66
CA GLU A 130 17.14 -4.79 10.62
C GLU A 130 15.88 -4.17 11.21
N GLU A 131 15.93 -2.86 11.48
CA GLU A 131 14.85 -2.07 12.04
C GLU A 131 13.58 -2.13 11.17
N SER A 132 13.72 -2.09 9.84
CA SER A 132 12.59 -2.12 8.89
C SER A 132 11.74 -3.40 9.02
N LEU A 133 12.36 -4.51 9.41
CA LEU A 133 11.70 -5.82 9.52
C LEU A 133 11.50 -6.27 10.97
N ARG A 134 12.12 -5.61 11.95
CA ARG A 134 12.10 -6.01 13.36
C ARG A 134 10.69 -6.24 13.91
N GLN A 135 9.75 -5.34 13.58
CA GLN A 135 8.36 -5.45 14.03
C GLN A 135 7.54 -6.50 13.27
N LEU A 136 8.04 -6.96 12.11
CA LEU A 136 7.40 -7.97 11.28
C LEU A 136 7.79 -9.40 11.69
N GLN A 137 8.85 -9.59 12.46
CA GLN A 137 9.37 -10.90 12.87
C GLN A 137 8.35 -11.75 13.62
N THR A 138 7.42 -11.13 14.35
CA THR A 138 6.40 -11.84 15.14
C THR A 138 5.14 -12.19 14.36
N THR A 139 4.93 -11.58 13.19
CA THR A 139 3.64 -11.62 12.48
C THR A 139 3.75 -12.19 11.08
N VAL A 140 4.83 -11.88 10.35
CA VAL A 140 4.96 -12.24 8.94
C VAL A 140 5.41 -13.69 8.79
N THR A 141 4.67 -14.45 7.99
CA THR A 141 4.95 -15.86 7.71
C THR A 141 5.72 -16.04 6.41
N ARG A 142 5.59 -15.10 5.47
CA ARG A 142 6.20 -15.16 4.15
C ARG A 142 6.78 -13.81 3.78
N VAL A 143 8.10 -13.77 3.63
CA VAL A 143 8.85 -12.62 3.12
C VAL A 143 9.57 -13.06 1.85
N SER A 144 9.29 -12.38 0.74
CA SER A 144 9.91 -12.63 -0.56
C SER A 144 10.82 -11.46 -0.93
N LEU A 145 12.11 -11.75 -1.02
CA LEU A 145 13.21 -10.80 -1.22
C LEU A 145 14.20 -11.38 -2.24
N PHE A 146 13.85 -11.32 -3.52
CA PHE A 146 14.79 -11.67 -4.58
C PHE A 146 14.66 -10.65 -5.70
N GLY A 147 15.79 -10.14 -6.20
CA GLY A 147 15.80 -9.03 -7.14
C GLY A 147 17.07 -9.05 -7.98
N LYS A 148 17.21 -8.06 -8.87
CA LYS A 148 18.29 -8.02 -9.86
C LYS A 148 19.69 -7.81 -9.25
N ALA A 149 19.81 -7.50 -7.95
CA ALA A 149 21.09 -7.25 -7.27
C ALA A 149 21.03 -7.47 -5.74
N PHE A 150 20.41 -8.58 -5.28
CA PHE A 150 20.28 -8.83 -3.83
C PHE A 150 21.64 -9.20 -3.21
N LEU A 151 22.18 -8.39 -2.30
CA LEU A 151 23.57 -8.49 -1.82
C LEU A 151 23.74 -9.16 -0.45
N SER A 152 22.73 -9.15 0.43
CA SER A 152 22.73 -9.94 1.68
C SER A 152 21.40 -9.82 2.43
N VAL A 153 20.95 -10.92 3.04
CA VAL A 153 19.93 -10.93 4.11
C VAL A 153 20.70 -11.19 5.41
N PHE A 154 20.56 -10.33 6.43
CA PHE A 154 21.02 -10.69 7.78
C PHE A 154 20.18 -11.87 8.27
N PRO A 155 20.77 -12.89 8.91
CA PRO A 155 20.02 -14.07 9.32
C PRO A 155 18.88 -13.67 10.26
N PHE A 156 17.66 -14.09 9.92
CA PHE A 156 16.54 -14.14 10.86
C PHE A 156 16.95 -15.12 11.96
N ASN A 157 17.18 -14.62 13.17
CA ASN A 157 17.49 -15.45 14.34
C ASN A 157 16.27 -15.55 15.25
#